data_AF-A0A9D8UTG3-F1
#
_entry.id   AF-A0A9D8UTG3-F1
#
_cell.length_a   1.000
_cell.length_b   1.000
_cell.length_c   1.000
_cell.angle_alpha   90.00
_cell.angle_beta   90.00
_cell.angle_gamma   90.00
#
_symmetry.space_group_name_H-M   'P 1'
#
loop_
_entity.id
_entity.type
_entity.pdbx_description
1 polymer ?
#
loop_
_entity_poly.entity_id
_entity_poly.type
_entity_poly.pdbx_seq_one_letter_code
_entity_poly.pdbx_strand_id
1 'polypeptide(L)'
;MTSLGPATAQQMNRRASQTEPDSDLENGDDNPFKSRDWRVWSYAWSGFAVRVLIIVGGIFSVLQYLDTREENRVERTLQLIELWEKPEFQAAQQAIGERLDALNAQFGELLDKNATAAERAVYFDRVGVAAMQSDGGTMPVETFRAHFDRMLYFLNRMAFCVDGGLCSKDVVDGYFGDFASSFWAYFGGYITEQRGGIAPNYGAPLEEYVASLKG
;
A
#
# COMPACT_ATOMS: atom_id res chain seq x y z
N MET A 1 33.73 101.30 17.72
CA MET A 1 33.26 101.71 19.07
C MET A 1 32.28 100.62 19.52
N THR A 2 32.72 99.62 20.28
CA THR A 2 32.49 99.48 21.74
C THR A 2 31.01 99.67 22.10
N SER A 3 30.27 98.66 22.60
CA SER A 3 30.45 98.05 23.93
C SER A 3 29.68 96.73 24.08
N LEU A 4 30.25 95.84 24.89
CA LEU A 4 29.76 94.55 25.38
C LEU A 4 28.93 94.69 26.68
N GLY A 5 27.98 93.76 26.89
CA GLY A 5 27.54 93.18 28.19
C GLY A 5 26.40 93.88 28.97
N PRO A 6 25.72 93.20 29.93
CA PRO A 6 25.81 91.80 30.42
C PRO A 6 24.44 91.04 30.42
N ALA A 7 24.37 89.74 30.13
CA ALA A 7 24.53 88.56 31.02
C ALA A 7 23.26 88.11 31.81
N THR A 8 22.78 86.90 31.47
CA THR A 8 22.47 85.77 32.37
C THR A 8 21.68 85.99 33.67
N ALA A 9 20.50 85.35 33.78
CA ALA A 9 20.03 84.79 35.07
C ALA A 9 18.82 83.82 35.01
N GLN A 10 18.07 83.66 33.90
CA GLN A 10 16.70 83.09 34.03
C GLN A 10 16.37 81.78 33.28
N GLN A 11 17.33 81.14 32.61
CA GLN A 11 17.05 79.90 31.84
C GLN A 11 17.78 78.64 32.32
N MET A 12 18.52 78.69 33.43
CA MET A 12 19.25 77.54 33.98
C MET A 12 18.54 76.85 35.16
N ASN A 13 17.21 76.97 35.30
CA ASN A 13 16.45 76.33 36.40
C ASN A 13 15.55 75.16 35.95
N ARG A 14 15.82 74.53 34.81
CA ARG A 14 15.17 73.27 34.35
C ARG A 14 16.16 72.09 34.29
N ARG A 15 17.08 72.03 35.24
CA ARG A 15 18.10 70.97 35.35
C ARG A 15 18.20 70.40 36.76
N ALA A 16 17.06 70.26 37.45
CA ALA A 16 16.98 69.63 38.77
C ALA A 16 15.69 68.81 38.90
N SER A 17 15.74 67.64 38.29
CA SER A 17 14.99 66.42 38.59
C SER A 17 15.62 65.39 37.63
N GLN A 18 16.68 64.64 37.96
CA GLN A 18 16.80 63.64 39.03
C GLN A 18 15.45 62.94 39.21
N THR A 19 15.27 61.72 38.70
CA THR A 19 16.01 60.53 39.16
C THR A 19 16.05 59.45 38.07
N GLU A 20 17.25 58.92 37.81
CA GLU A 20 17.50 57.61 37.20
C GLU A 20 17.99 56.70 38.36
N PRO A 21 18.21 55.40 38.16
CA PRO A 21 17.31 54.25 38.01
C PRO A 21 17.29 53.37 39.30
N ASP A 22 16.33 52.45 39.48
CA ASP A 22 16.63 51.06 39.88
C ASP A 22 15.38 50.19 40.11
N SER A 23 15.52 48.94 39.68
CA SER A 23 14.93 47.71 40.21
C SER A 23 13.52 47.73 40.81
N ASP A 24 12.54 47.26 40.04
CA ASP A 24 11.50 46.38 40.57
C ASP A 24 11.45 45.10 39.72
N LEU A 25 12.27 44.14 40.13
CA LEU A 25 11.96 42.73 39.96
C LEU A 25 10.73 42.42 40.83
N GLU A 26 9.53 42.79 40.37
CA GLU A 26 8.29 42.32 40.98
C GLU A 26 7.72 41.18 40.12
N ASN A 27 7.91 39.96 40.63
CA ASN A 27 7.29 38.74 40.13
C ASN A 27 5.78 38.94 39.95
N GLY A 28 5.31 38.80 38.71
CA GLY A 28 3.89 38.71 38.43
C GLY A 28 3.64 38.18 37.05
N ASP A 29 3.91 36.88 36.83
CA ASP A 29 3.42 36.08 35.71
C ASP A 29 3.17 36.89 34.42
N ASP A 30 4.22 37.32 33.73
CA ASP A 30 4.12 37.97 32.40
C ASP A 30 3.79 36.90 31.34
N ASN A 31 2.73 36.15 31.61
CA ASN A 31 2.17 35.11 30.80
C ASN A 31 1.12 35.76 29.90
N PRO A 32 1.35 35.85 28.58
CA PRO A 32 0.39 36.48 27.66
C PRO A 32 -0.97 35.78 27.64
N PHE A 33 -1.09 34.55 28.16
CA PHE A 33 -2.35 33.82 28.32
C PHE A 33 -3.15 34.21 29.59
N LYS A 34 -2.55 34.97 30.52
CA LYS A 34 -3.19 35.46 31.77
C LYS A 34 -3.23 37.00 31.87
N SER A 35 -2.88 37.73 30.82
CA SER A 35 -2.82 39.20 30.85
C SER A 35 -4.18 39.85 31.11
N ARG A 36 -4.23 40.89 31.95
CA ARG A 36 -5.44 41.72 32.17
C ARG A 36 -5.85 42.55 30.96
N ASP A 37 -4.93 42.81 30.03
CA ASP A 37 -5.24 43.41 28.73
C ASP A 37 -5.91 42.39 27.81
N TRP A 38 -7.17 42.64 27.46
CA TRP A 38 -7.98 41.77 26.61
C TRP A 38 -7.39 41.59 25.20
N ARG A 39 -6.64 42.59 24.71
CA ARG A 39 -6.00 42.54 23.38
C ARG A 39 -4.86 41.53 23.39
N VAL A 40 -3.97 41.61 24.37
CA VAL A 40 -2.83 40.69 24.53
C VAL A 40 -3.32 39.25 24.75
N TRP A 41 -4.34 39.08 25.60
CA TRP A 41 -4.97 37.79 25.86
C TRP A 41 -5.59 37.17 24.59
N SER A 42 -6.34 37.98 23.81
CA SER A 42 -6.97 37.49 22.58
C SER A 42 -5.96 37.16 21.48
N TYR A 43 -4.87 37.93 21.35
CA TYR A 43 -3.78 37.60 20.42
C TYR A 43 -3.04 36.32 20.82
N ALA A 44 -2.79 36.10 22.11
CA ALA A 44 -2.13 34.89 22.60
C ALA A 44 -2.96 33.63 22.30
N TRP A 45 -4.25 33.65 22.63
CA TRP A 45 -5.15 32.52 22.38
C TRP A 45 -5.44 32.29 20.89
N SER A 46 -5.59 33.35 20.09
CA SER A 46 -5.79 33.21 18.64
C SER A 46 -4.53 32.65 17.96
N GLY A 47 -3.34 33.14 18.31
CA GLY A 47 -2.08 32.61 17.78
C GLY A 47 -1.85 31.15 18.17
N PHE A 48 -2.18 30.78 19.40
CA PHE A 48 -2.16 29.38 19.84
C PHE A 48 -3.19 28.53 19.07
N ALA A 49 -4.43 28.98 18.95
CA ALA A 49 -5.50 28.28 18.25
C ALA A 49 -5.16 28.04 16.77
N VAL A 50 -4.60 29.04 16.08
CA VAL A 50 -4.15 28.90 14.68
C VAL A 50 -3.08 27.83 14.55
N ARG A 51 -2.09 27.80 15.45
CA ARG A 51 -1.03 26.76 15.43
C ARG A 51 -1.62 25.38 15.68
N VAL A 52 -2.53 25.25 16.64
CA VAL A 52 -3.24 23.99 16.92
C VAL A 52 -4.05 23.55 15.69
N LEU A 53 -4.80 24.44 15.05
CA LEU A 53 -5.57 24.13 13.85
C LEU A 53 -4.68 23.71 12.67
N ILE A 54 -3.52 24.34 12.49
CA ILE A 54 -2.54 23.92 11.47
C ILE A 54 -2.05 22.50 11.74
N ILE A 55 -1.71 22.17 13.00
CA ILE A 55 -1.25 20.83 13.37
C ILE A 55 -2.36 19.79 13.15
N VAL A 56 -3.57 20.06 13.65
CA VAL A 56 -4.72 19.17 13.50
C VAL A 56 -5.10 19.00 12.03
N GLY A 57 -5.13 20.09 11.25
CA GLY A 57 -5.36 20.06 9.81
C GLY A 57 -4.30 19.23 9.09
N GLY A 58 -3.03 19.38 9.44
CA GLY A 58 -1.94 18.58 8.90
C GLY A 58 -2.11 17.08 9.19
N ILE A 59 -2.44 16.70 10.43
CA ILE A 59 -2.71 15.30 10.80
C ILE A 59 -3.92 14.76 10.02
N PHE A 60 -5.02 15.52 9.96
CA PHE A 60 -6.23 15.11 9.25
C PHE A 60 -5.95 14.89 7.75
N SER A 61 -5.17 15.77 7.11
CA SER A 61 -4.76 15.59 5.71
C SER A 61 -3.93 14.34 5.48
N VAL A 62 -3.05 13.96 6.42
CA VAL A 62 -2.29 12.71 6.33
C VAL A 62 -3.21 11.50 6.44
N LEU A 63 -4.16 11.49 7.38
CA LEU A 63 -5.12 10.40 7.53
C LEU A 63 -5.98 10.25 6.27
N GLN A 64 -6.55 11.34 5.77
CA GLN A 64 -7.34 11.33 4.55
C GLN A 64 -6.53 10.82 3.34
N TYR A 65 -5.26 11.19 3.24
CA TYR A 65 -4.39 10.69 2.18
C TYR A 65 -4.20 9.18 2.26
N LEU A 66 -4.06 8.61 3.46
CA LEU A 66 -3.95 7.16 3.65
C LEU A 66 -5.25 6.45 3.23
N ASP A 67 -6.41 6.93 3.69
CA ASP A 67 -7.72 6.35 3.32
C ASP A 67 -7.94 6.40 1.81
N THR A 68 -7.67 7.55 1.17
CA THR A 68 -7.77 7.69 -0.28
C THR A 68 -6.83 6.74 -1.03
N ARG A 69 -5.63 6.44 -0.49
CA ARG A 69 -4.74 5.44 -1.11
C ARG A 69 -5.32 4.03 -1.04
N GLU A 70 -5.97 3.67 0.06
CA GLU A 70 -6.62 2.36 0.20
C GLU A 70 -7.82 2.24 -0.73
N GLU A 71 -8.68 3.25 -0.82
CA GLU A 71 -9.80 3.28 -1.77
C GLU A 71 -9.30 3.10 -3.22
N ASN A 72 -8.25 3.81 -3.61
CA ASN A 72 -7.63 3.67 -4.93
C ASN A 72 -7.12 2.23 -5.17
N ARG A 73 -6.50 1.61 -4.17
CA ARG A 73 -6.01 0.22 -4.26
C ARG A 73 -7.15 -0.77 -4.46
N VAL A 74 -8.27 -0.55 -3.75
CA VAL A 74 -9.48 -1.37 -3.90
C VAL A 74 -10.07 -1.19 -5.30
N GLU A 75 -10.18 0.04 -5.81
CA GLU A 75 -10.67 0.30 -7.17
C GLU A 75 -9.81 -0.39 -8.24
N ARG A 76 -8.48 -0.36 -8.09
CA ARG A 76 -7.56 -1.09 -8.98
C ARG A 76 -7.75 -2.59 -8.90
N THR A 77 -8.00 -3.14 -7.71
CA THR A 77 -8.33 -4.56 -7.56
C THR A 77 -9.66 -4.91 -8.25
N LEU A 78 -10.68 -4.06 -8.13
CA LEU A 78 -11.96 -4.27 -8.82
C LEU A 78 -11.80 -4.31 -10.34
N GLN A 79 -10.90 -3.50 -10.92
CA GLN A 79 -10.58 -3.58 -12.35
C GLN A 79 -9.96 -4.93 -12.75
N LEU A 80 -9.20 -5.57 -11.86
CA LEU A 80 -8.70 -6.94 -12.10
C LEU A 80 -9.82 -7.98 -12.01
N ILE A 81 -10.76 -7.80 -11.08
CA ILE A 81 -11.94 -8.66 -10.96
C ILE A 81 -12.83 -8.54 -12.21
N GLU A 82 -13.10 -7.33 -12.68
CA GLU A 82 -13.84 -7.12 -13.94
C GLU A 82 -13.13 -7.74 -15.14
N LEU A 83 -11.80 -7.68 -15.17
CA LEU A 83 -11.00 -8.36 -16.20
C LEU A 83 -11.15 -9.87 -16.11
N TRP A 84 -11.11 -10.43 -14.90
CA TRP A 84 -11.28 -11.86 -14.62
C TRP A 84 -12.64 -12.42 -15.06
N GLU A 85 -13.68 -11.59 -14.93
CA GLU A 85 -15.06 -11.95 -15.29
C GLU A 85 -15.30 -11.93 -16.81
N LYS A 86 -14.35 -11.43 -17.61
CA LYS A 86 -14.51 -11.43 -19.07
C LYS A 86 -14.57 -12.84 -19.65
N PRO A 87 -15.35 -13.06 -20.72
CA PRO A 87 -15.56 -14.39 -21.31
C PRO A 87 -14.26 -15.13 -21.66
N GLU A 88 -13.23 -14.42 -22.12
CA GLU A 88 -11.96 -15.01 -22.49
C GLU A 88 -11.15 -15.60 -21.32
N PHE A 89 -11.36 -15.09 -20.10
CA PHE A 89 -10.75 -15.62 -18.87
C PHE A 89 -11.62 -16.70 -18.25
N GLN A 90 -12.93 -16.55 -18.30
CA GLN A 90 -13.87 -17.59 -17.89
C GLN A 90 -13.68 -18.87 -18.73
N ALA A 91 -13.55 -18.73 -20.05
CA ALA A 91 -13.24 -19.85 -20.95
C ALA A 91 -11.87 -20.48 -20.65
N ALA A 92 -10.86 -19.68 -20.26
CA ALA A 92 -9.56 -20.21 -19.86
C ALA A 92 -9.62 -20.99 -18.54
N GLN A 93 -10.35 -20.47 -17.54
CA GLN A 93 -10.58 -21.18 -16.28
C GLN A 93 -11.31 -22.50 -16.52
N GLN A 94 -12.35 -22.47 -17.34
CA GLN A 94 -13.11 -23.68 -17.70
C GLN A 94 -12.22 -24.70 -18.40
N ALA A 95 -11.42 -24.29 -19.39
CA ALA A 95 -10.50 -25.20 -20.09
C ALA A 95 -9.48 -25.84 -19.13
N ILE A 96 -8.95 -25.07 -18.18
CA ILE A 96 -8.04 -25.56 -17.14
C ILE A 96 -8.77 -26.55 -16.22
N GLY A 97 -9.93 -26.16 -15.70
CA GLY A 97 -10.75 -26.98 -14.81
C GLY A 97 -11.13 -28.31 -15.45
N GLU A 98 -11.73 -28.29 -16.64
CA GLU A 98 -12.16 -29.51 -17.35
C GLU A 98 -10.99 -30.48 -17.59
N ARG A 99 -9.82 -29.96 -17.96
CA ARG A 99 -8.64 -30.79 -18.20
C ARG A 99 -8.11 -31.40 -16.91
N LEU A 100 -8.00 -30.60 -15.85
CA LEU A 100 -7.55 -31.07 -14.55
C LEU A 100 -8.55 -32.06 -13.92
N ASP A 101 -9.85 -31.82 -14.04
CA ASP A 101 -10.90 -32.72 -13.55
C ASP A 101 -10.84 -34.08 -14.25
N ALA A 102 -10.67 -34.09 -15.57
CA ALA A 102 -10.51 -35.33 -16.33
C ALA A 102 -9.26 -36.11 -15.94
N LEU A 103 -8.14 -35.43 -15.66
CA LEU A 103 -6.90 -36.07 -15.20
C LEU A 103 -7.01 -36.53 -13.75
N ASN A 104 -7.63 -35.75 -12.88
CA ASN A 104 -7.87 -36.11 -11.49
C ASN A 104 -8.83 -37.30 -11.38
N ALA A 105 -9.81 -37.43 -12.26
CA ALA A 105 -10.65 -38.63 -12.31
C ALA A 105 -9.85 -39.88 -12.72
N GLN A 106 -8.84 -39.73 -13.58
CA GLN A 106 -7.97 -40.84 -14.02
C GLN A 106 -6.94 -41.22 -12.95
N PHE A 107 -6.34 -40.24 -12.27
CA PHE A 107 -5.28 -40.46 -11.30
C PHE A 107 -5.74 -40.47 -9.84
N GLY A 108 -7.00 -40.13 -9.56
CA GLY A 108 -7.50 -39.92 -8.20
C GLY A 108 -7.41 -41.15 -7.30
N GLU A 109 -7.46 -42.36 -7.87
CA GLU A 109 -7.26 -43.61 -7.12
C GLU A 109 -5.81 -43.79 -6.63
N LEU A 110 -4.84 -43.06 -7.21
CA LEU A 110 -3.43 -43.11 -6.80
C LEU A 110 -3.15 -42.29 -5.54
N LEU A 111 -4.07 -41.42 -5.12
CA LEU A 111 -3.90 -40.58 -3.94
C LEU A 111 -4.61 -41.21 -2.74
N ASP A 112 -3.83 -41.65 -1.74
CA ASP A 112 -4.39 -42.16 -0.49
C ASP A 112 -5.21 -41.07 0.22
N LYS A 113 -6.32 -41.46 0.85
CA LYS A 113 -7.17 -40.56 1.64
C LYS A 113 -6.41 -39.91 2.79
N ASN A 114 -5.35 -40.55 3.29
CA ASN A 114 -4.47 -40.06 4.34
C ASN A 114 -3.14 -39.52 3.81
N ALA A 115 -3.04 -39.21 2.51
CA ALA A 115 -1.83 -38.68 1.91
C ALA A 115 -1.30 -37.47 2.70
N THR A 116 0.00 -37.42 2.88
CA THR A 116 0.72 -36.30 3.47
C THR A 116 0.69 -35.08 2.53
N ALA A 117 1.05 -33.90 3.05
CA ALA A 117 1.17 -32.70 2.23
C ALA A 117 2.21 -32.85 1.10
N ALA A 118 3.31 -33.58 1.35
CA ALA A 118 4.34 -33.84 0.36
C ALA A 118 3.84 -34.76 -0.76
N GLU A 119 3.10 -35.82 -0.41
CA GLU A 119 2.51 -36.73 -1.41
C GLU A 119 1.46 -36.01 -2.27
N ARG A 120 0.63 -35.15 -1.66
CA ARG A 120 -0.30 -34.30 -2.41
C ARG A 120 0.42 -33.36 -3.38
N ALA A 121 1.53 -32.75 -2.94
CA ALA A 121 2.32 -31.86 -3.81
C ALA A 121 2.87 -32.62 -5.03
N VAL A 122 3.43 -33.81 -4.82
CA VAL A 122 3.91 -34.67 -5.93
C VAL A 122 2.77 -35.09 -6.86
N TYR A 123 1.59 -35.39 -6.29
CA TYR A 123 0.41 -35.72 -7.08
C TYR A 123 -0.01 -34.55 -7.99
N PHE A 124 -0.18 -33.34 -7.43
CA PHE A 124 -0.59 -32.18 -8.21
C PHE A 124 0.43 -31.81 -9.29
N ASP A 125 1.72 -31.86 -8.96
CA ASP A 125 2.80 -31.62 -9.91
C ASP A 125 2.73 -32.58 -11.12
N ARG A 126 2.54 -33.89 -10.86
CA ARG A 126 2.39 -34.89 -11.92
C ARG A 126 1.16 -34.64 -12.78
N VAL A 127 0.02 -34.30 -12.17
CA VAL A 127 -1.21 -33.98 -12.90
C VAL A 127 -1.02 -32.73 -13.76
N GLY A 128 -0.37 -31.69 -13.24
CA GLY A 128 -0.09 -30.48 -14.01
C GLY A 128 0.86 -30.71 -15.17
N VAL A 129 1.92 -31.52 -15.00
CA VAL A 129 2.80 -31.92 -16.09
C VAL A 129 2.03 -32.73 -17.15
N ALA A 130 1.17 -33.66 -16.73
CA ALA A 130 0.32 -34.43 -17.66
C ALA A 130 -0.66 -33.52 -18.43
N ALA A 131 -1.22 -32.50 -17.78
CA ALA A 131 -2.09 -31.52 -18.42
C ALA A 131 -1.39 -30.71 -19.52
N MET A 132 -0.06 -30.63 -19.52
CA MET A 132 0.72 -29.94 -20.55
C MET A 132 1.16 -30.84 -21.73
N GLN A 133 0.70 -32.10 -21.75
CA GLN A 133 0.99 -33.08 -22.80
C GLN A 133 -0.14 -33.16 -23.85
N SER A 134 0.16 -33.78 -24.99
CA SER A 134 -0.77 -33.95 -26.11
C SER A 134 -1.94 -34.90 -25.79
N ASP A 135 -1.72 -35.86 -24.91
CA ASP A 135 -2.69 -36.85 -24.44
C ASP A 135 -3.36 -36.47 -23.11
N GLY A 136 -3.02 -35.31 -22.54
CA GLY A 136 -3.56 -34.82 -21.26
C GLY A 136 -5.04 -34.44 -21.28
N GLY A 137 -5.76 -34.67 -22.37
CA GLY A 137 -7.20 -34.38 -22.49
C GLY A 137 -7.66 -34.27 -23.95
N THR A 138 -8.96 -34.03 -24.14
CA THR A 138 -9.59 -33.95 -25.47
C THR A 138 -9.25 -32.68 -26.24
N MET A 139 -8.98 -31.57 -25.53
CA MET A 139 -8.55 -30.32 -26.14
C MET A 139 -7.12 -30.45 -26.70
N PRO A 140 -6.84 -29.98 -27.92
CA PRO A 140 -5.47 -29.93 -28.44
C PRO A 140 -4.53 -29.15 -27.51
N VAL A 141 -3.34 -29.69 -27.27
CA VAL A 141 -2.40 -29.12 -26.29
C VAL A 141 -1.99 -27.68 -26.58
N GLU A 142 -1.88 -27.29 -27.86
CA GLU A 142 -1.54 -25.91 -28.22
C GLU A 142 -2.68 -24.93 -27.87
N THR A 143 -3.94 -25.35 -28.05
CA THR A 143 -5.11 -24.56 -27.63
C THR A 143 -5.16 -24.46 -26.10
N PHE A 144 -4.89 -25.57 -25.41
CA PHE A 144 -4.83 -25.58 -23.95
C PHE A 144 -3.71 -24.66 -23.42
N ARG A 145 -2.53 -24.71 -24.03
CA ARG A 145 -1.40 -23.82 -23.69
C ARG A 145 -1.78 -22.35 -23.81
N ALA A 146 -2.53 -21.96 -24.83
CA ALA A 146 -3.02 -20.58 -24.94
C ALA A 146 -3.94 -20.17 -23.77
N HIS A 147 -4.78 -21.07 -23.26
CA HIS A 147 -5.59 -20.83 -22.06
C HIS A 147 -4.74 -20.77 -20.79
N PHE A 148 -3.79 -21.69 -20.65
CA PHE A 148 -2.82 -21.71 -19.56
C PHE A 148 -1.99 -20.42 -19.50
N ASP A 149 -1.39 -20.00 -20.63
CA ASP A 149 -0.56 -18.80 -20.73
C ASP A 149 -1.35 -17.54 -20.40
N ARG A 150 -2.61 -17.46 -20.86
CA ARG A 150 -3.51 -16.36 -20.51
C ARG A 150 -3.75 -16.30 -19.00
N MET A 151 -3.93 -17.46 -18.37
CA MET A 151 -4.15 -17.55 -16.93
C MET A 151 -2.92 -17.15 -16.14
N LEU A 152 -1.76 -17.73 -16.49
CA LEU A 152 -0.48 -17.39 -15.88
C LEU A 152 -0.14 -15.91 -16.06
N TYR A 153 -0.41 -15.34 -17.22
CA TYR A 153 -0.22 -13.91 -17.46
C TYR A 153 -1.10 -13.05 -16.54
N PHE A 154 -2.38 -13.39 -16.40
CA PHE A 154 -3.28 -12.70 -15.47
C PHE A 154 -2.77 -12.79 -14.03
N LEU A 155 -2.41 -14.00 -13.58
CA LEU A 155 -1.94 -14.23 -12.22
C LEU A 155 -0.62 -13.51 -11.92
N ASN A 156 0.31 -13.47 -12.87
CA ASN A 156 1.52 -12.66 -12.74
C ASN A 156 1.21 -11.16 -12.67
N ARG A 157 0.28 -10.66 -13.50
CA ARG A 157 -0.16 -9.27 -13.47
C ARG A 157 -0.80 -8.91 -12.12
N MET A 158 -1.61 -9.81 -11.58
CA MET A 158 -2.21 -9.68 -10.25
C MET A 158 -1.13 -9.64 -9.16
N ALA A 159 -0.19 -10.59 -9.18
CA ALA A 159 0.91 -10.65 -8.23
C ALA A 159 1.76 -9.36 -8.24
N PHE A 160 2.12 -8.86 -9.42
CA PHE A 160 2.82 -7.57 -9.56
C PHE A 160 2.02 -6.39 -9.02
N CYS A 161 0.69 -6.41 -9.15
CA CYS A 161 -0.16 -5.33 -8.63
C CYS A 161 -0.13 -5.30 -7.09
N VAL A 162 -0.12 -6.47 -6.45
CA VAL A 162 -0.01 -6.59 -4.99
C VAL A 162 1.38 -6.19 -4.54
N ASP A 163 2.43 -6.75 -5.15
CA ASP A 163 3.83 -6.46 -4.82
C ASP A 163 4.16 -4.97 -4.94
N GLY A 164 3.69 -4.32 -6.02
CA GLY A 164 3.84 -2.87 -6.21
C GLY A 164 2.99 -2.00 -5.28
N GLY A 165 2.19 -2.59 -4.38
CA GLY A 165 1.27 -1.86 -3.50
C GLY A 165 0.22 -1.04 -4.24
N LEU A 166 -0.14 -1.48 -5.46
CA LEU A 166 -1.12 -0.85 -6.35
C LEU A 166 -2.51 -1.44 -6.17
N CYS A 167 -2.61 -2.72 -5.82
CA CYS A 167 -3.84 -3.41 -5.51
C CYS A 167 -3.99 -3.63 -4.00
N SER A 168 -5.24 -3.73 -3.54
CA SER A 168 -5.53 -4.15 -2.16
C SER A 168 -5.19 -5.62 -2.00
N LYS A 169 -4.19 -5.92 -1.16
CA LYS A 169 -3.77 -7.30 -0.86
C LYS A 169 -4.91 -8.11 -0.27
N ASP A 170 -5.64 -7.57 0.71
CA ASP A 170 -6.72 -8.30 1.38
C ASP A 170 -7.83 -8.73 0.40
N VAL A 171 -8.21 -7.85 -0.53
CA VAL A 171 -9.22 -8.17 -1.54
C VAL A 171 -8.68 -9.17 -2.56
N VAL A 172 -7.41 -9.04 -2.97
CA VAL A 172 -6.78 -9.97 -3.91
C VAL A 172 -6.62 -11.36 -3.30
N ASP A 173 -6.13 -11.45 -2.06
CA ASP A 173 -5.96 -12.69 -1.32
C ASP A 173 -7.31 -13.39 -1.15
N GLY A 174 -8.36 -12.65 -0.78
CA GLY A 174 -9.71 -13.20 -0.59
C GLY A 174 -10.39 -13.66 -1.89
N TYR A 175 -10.16 -13.00 -3.02
CA TYR A 175 -10.82 -13.33 -4.29
C TYR A 175 -10.02 -14.32 -5.15
N PHE A 176 -8.69 -14.15 -5.23
CA PHE A 176 -7.82 -14.93 -6.12
C PHE A 176 -6.92 -15.92 -5.40
N GLY A 177 -6.76 -15.86 -4.08
CA GLY A 177 -5.78 -16.64 -3.32
C GLY A 177 -5.92 -18.16 -3.51
N ASP A 178 -7.14 -18.68 -3.40
CA ASP A 178 -7.40 -20.12 -3.57
C ASP A 178 -7.12 -20.58 -5.01
N PHE A 179 -7.55 -19.79 -6.00
CA PHE A 179 -7.29 -20.11 -7.39
C PHE A 179 -5.78 -20.07 -7.69
N ALA A 180 -5.09 -19.02 -7.26
CA ALA A 180 -3.66 -18.84 -7.49
C ALA A 180 -2.83 -19.93 -6.82
N SER A 181 -3.17 -20.29 -5.58
CA SER A 181 -2.48 -21.36 -4.85
C SER A 181 -2.73 -22.74 -5.46
N SER A 182 -3.96 -23.04 -5.87
CA SER A 182 -4.30 -24.28 -6.57
C SER A 182 -3.60 -24.36 -7.94
N PHE A 183 -3.67 -23.29 -8.73
CA PHE A 183 -2.99 -23.20 -10.02
C PHE A 183 -1.49 -23.43 -9.87
N TRP A 184 -0.86 -22.80 -8.87
CA TRP A 184 0.56 -23.01 -8.59
C TRP A 184 0.87 -24.43 -8.11
N ALA A 185 -0.02 -25.05 -7.32
CA ALA A 185 0.16 -26.43 -6.86
C ALA A 185 0.20 -27.43 -8.02
N TYR A 186 -0.63 -27.24 -9.05
CA TYR A 186 -0.59 -28.08 -10.25
C TYR A 186 0.58 -27.73 -11.17
N PHE A 187 0.74 -26.45 -11.52
CA PHE A 187 1.60 -26.06 -12.63
C PHE A 187 2.97 -25.51 -12.22
N GLY A 188 3.24 -25.34 -10.92
CA GLY A 188 4.47 -24.72 -10.42
C GLY A 188 5.74 -25.44 -10.87
N GLY A 189 5.75 -26.78 -10.91
CA GLY A 189 6.89 -27.54 -11.41
C GLY A 189 7.13 -27.33 -12.91
N TYR A 190 6.07 -27.40 -13.73
CA TYR A 190 6.16 -27.10 -15.16
C TYR A 190 6.67 -25.65 -15.41
N ILE A 191 6.13 -24.67 -14.68
CA ILE A 191 6.55 -23.27 -14.79
C ILE A 191 8.03 -23.11 -14.44
N THR A 192 8.48 -23.79 -13.37
CA THR A 192 9.88 -23.76 -12.92
C THR A 192 10.81 -24.41 -13.96
N GLU A 193 10.39 -25.49 -14.60
CA GLU A 193 11.13 -26.13 -15.69
C GLU A 193 11.27 -25.18 -16.90
N GLN A 194 10.18 -24.51 -17.30
CA GLN A 194 10.20 -23.52 -18.39
C GLN A 194 11.11 -22.32 -18.08
N ARG A 195 11.21 -21.91 -16.82
CA ARG A 195 12.11 -20.84 -16.37
C ARG A 195 13.58 -21.15 -16.62
N GLY A 196 13.97 -22.42 -16.49
CA GLY A 196 15.33 -22.89 -16.78
C GLY A 196 15.70 -22.85 -18.27
N GLY A 197 14.72 -22.78 -19.17
CA GLY A 197 14.93 -22.84 -20.63
C GLY A 197 14.60 -21.56 -21.42
N ILE A 198 13.50 -20.86 -21.09
CA ILE A 198 12.90 -19.82 -21.96
C ILE A 198 13.06 -18.41 -21.39
N ALA A 199 12.69 -18.20 -20.12
CA ALA A 199 12.68 -16.86 -19.51
C ALA A 199 12.95 -16.93 -17.99
N PRO A 200 14.03 -16.28 -17.50
CA PRO A 200 14.45 -16.37 -16.09
C PRO A 200 13.41 -15.95 -15.05
N ASN A 201 12.41 -15.16 -15.43
CA ASN A 201 11.37 -14.64 -14.54
C ASN A 201 9.99 -15.27 -14.81
N TYR A 202 9.91 -16.34 -15.60
CA TYR A 202 8.63 -16.97 -15.94
C TYR A 202 7.91 -17.48 -14.70
N GLY A 203 6.74 -16.90 -14.41
CA GLY A 203 5.93 -17.23 -13.24
C GLY A 203 6.54 -16.88 -11.88
N ALA A 204 7.68 -16.19 -11.83
CA ALA A 204 8.33 -15.82 -10.56
C ALA A 204 7.45 -14.91 -9.67
N PRO A 205 6.73 -13.90 -10.21
CA PRO A 205 5.84 -13.07 -9.40
C PRO A 205 4.72 -13.89 -8.74
N LEU A 206 4.13 -14.83 -9.49
CA LEU A 206 3.10 -15.71 -8.95
C LEU A 206 3.63 -16.62 -7.84
N GLU A 207 4.84 -17.17 -8.01
CA GLU A 207 5.50 -17.99 -6.99
C GLU A 207 5.65 -17.22 -5.66
N GLU A 208 6.17 -16.00 -5.74
CA GLU A 208 6.37 -15.14 -4.58
C GLU A 208 5.05 -14.76 -3.91
N TYR A 209 4.04 -14.41 -4.71
CA TYR A 209 2.69 -14.14 -4.21
C TYR A 209 2.10 -15.35 -3.47
N VAL A 210 2.15 -16.56 -4.05
CA VAL A 210 1.62 -17.77 -3.41
C VAL A 210 2.41 -18.14 -2.16
N ALA A 211 3.73 -17.91 -2.14
CA ALA A 211 4.54 -18.07 -0.93
C ALA A 211 4.08 -17.12 0.19
N SER A 212 3.70 -15.88 -0.15
CA SER A 212 3.21 -14.89 0.80
C SER A 212 1.86 -15.26 1.46
N LEU A 213 1.04 -16.09 0.80
CA LEU A 213 -0.26 -16.55 1.34
C LEU A 213 -0.11 -17.55 2.50
N LYS A 214 1.07 -18.18 2.63
CA LYS A 214 1.36 -19.16 3.70
C LYS A 214 1.93 -18.51 4.96
N GLY A 215 2.15 -17.19 4.94
CA GLY A 215 2.73 -16.38 6.02
C GLY A 215 1.71 -15.97 7.08
#